data_AF-A0A0G1CGK6-F1
#
_entry.id   AF-A0A0G1CGK6-F1
#
_cell.length_a   1.000
_cell.length_b   1.000
_cell.length_c   1.000
_cell.angle_alpha   90.00
_cell.angle_beta   90.00
_cell.angle_gamma   90.00
#
_symmetry.space_group_name_H-M   'P 1'
#
loop_
_entity.id
_entity.type
_entity.pdbx_description
1 polymer ?
#
loop_
_entity_poly.entity_id
_entity_poly.type
_entity_poly.pdbx_seq_one_letter_code
_entity_poly.pdbx_strand_id
1 'polypeptide(L)'
;MLIHFENWTSTLTQSMVVNFGFPRPEYVIKAFAHAHKRNDLPIETHPDLITIPIDDAPLRPSEWFYYGTREFYQGSELEESIRAYGLPDHANEIIRALFRFANDWSIGRQAMEAVHDNSWLITHPLQIIGGIARAQQDSRFIPDIQLNIFSSESLRKLRHAIDYTDARYLLPAREGGTIRSQIETSTNHPERM
;
A
#
# COMPACT_ATOMS: atom_id res chain seq x y z
N MET A 1 -10.00 8.25 -0.75
CA MET A 1 -9.84 6.88 -0.18
C MET A 1 -9.43 6.90 1.30
N LEU A 2 -9.53 5.74 1.98
CA LEU A 2 -8.95 5.50 3.31
C LEU A 2 -7.80 4.50 3.21
N ILE A 3 -6.70 4.77 3.93
CA ILE A 3 -5.62 3.81 4.17
C ILE A 3 -5.81 3.17 5.54
N HIS A 4 -5.81 1.84 5.59
CA HIS A 4 -5.65 1.09 6.84
C HIS A 4 -4.34 0.29 6.82
N PHE A 5 -3.99 -0.27 7.97
CA PHE A 5 -2.71 -0.92 8.17
C PHE A 5 -2.87 -2.30 8.77
N GLU A 6 -2.03 -3.22 8.31
CA GLU A 6 -2.02 -4.60 8.76
C GLU A 6 -0.64 -5.00 9.28
N ASN A 7 -0.60 -5.75 10.38
CA ASN A 7 0.61 -6.34 10.89
C ASN A 7 0.85 -7.72 10.24
N TRP A 8 1.92 -7.82 9.44
CA TRP A 8 2.32 -9.03 8.71
C TRP A 8 3.55 -9.71 9.32
N THR A 9 4.10 -9.18 10.41
CA THR A 9 5.34 -9.64 11.04
C THR A 9 5.35 -11.15 11.29
N SER A 10 4.27 -11.69 11.86
CA SER A 10 4.16 -13.13 12.19
C SER A 10 3.89 -14.04 10.99
N THR A 11 3.66 -13.49 9.80
CA THR A 11 3.32 -14.25 8.59
C THR A 11 4.50 -14.47 7.65
N LEU A 12 5.61 -13.78 7.88
CA LEU A 12 6.78 -13.86 7.01
C LEU A 12 7.65 -15.06 7.39
N THR A 13 7.91 -15.92 6.42
CA THR A 13 8.97 -16.92 6.55
C THR A 13 10.34 -16.28 6.35
N GLN A 14 11.40 -16.92 6.85
CA GLN A 14 12.76 -16.47 6.61
C GLN A 14 13.12 -16.39 5.11
N SER A 15 12.54 -17.25 4.28
CA SER A 15 12.68 -17.20 2.83
C SER A 15 12.00 -15.97 2.21
N MET A 16 10.84 -15.56 2.71
CA MET A 16 10.19 -14.31 2.28
C MET A 16 11.03 -13.09 2.68
N VAL A 17 11.59 -13.10 3.88
CA VAL A 17 12.47 -12.02 4.37
C VAL A 17 13.66 -11.82 3.42
N VAL A 18 14.30 -12.91 2.99
CA VAL A 18 15.44 -12.85 2.04
C VAL A 18 14.99 -12.45 0.63
N ASN A 19 13.95 -13.11 0.09
CA ASN A 19 13.53 -12.91 -1.31
C ASN A 19 12.94 -11.52 -1.58
N PHE A 20 12.33 -10.89 -0.58
CA PHE A 20 11.79 -9.53 -0.69
C PHE A 20 12.79 -8.46 -0.22
N GLY A 21 14.02 -8.85 0.13
CA GLY A 21 15.05 -7.92 0.58
C GLY A 21 14.73 -7.24 1.90
N PHE A 22 13.91 -7.87 2.76
CA PHE A 22 13.62 -7.36 4.09
C PHE A 22 14.83 -7.64 5.01
N PRO A 23 15.59 -6.64 5.47
CA PRO A 23 16.69 -6.89 6.39
C PRO A 23 16.14 -7.19 7.79
N ARG A 24 15.77 -8.45 8.07
CA ARG A 24 15.19 -8.95 9.34
C ARG A 24 14.42 -7.89 10.15
N PRO A 25 13.39 -7.25 9.57
CA PRO A 25 12.70 -6.17 10.26
C PRO A 25 11.90 -6.76 11.43
N GLU A 26 11.98 -6.11 12.60
CA GLU A 26 11.19 -6.49 13.77
C GLU A 26 9.68 -6.36 13.51
N TYR A 27 9.30 -5.50 12.56
CA TYR A 27 7.92 -5.29 12.13
C TYR A 27 7.83 -5.20 10.61
N VAL A 28 6.82 -5.86 10.03
CA VAL A 28 6.40 -5.62 8.65
C VAL A 28 4.95 -5.21 8.64
N ILE A 29 4.73 -3.95 8.31
CA ILE A 29 3.41 -3.35 8.21
C ILE A 29 3.06 -3.21 6.73
N LYS A 30 1.83 -3.57 6.36
CA LYS A 30 1.31 -3.31 5.02
C LYS A 30 0.21 -2.26 5.09
N ALA A 31 0.25 -1.31 4.17
CA ALA A 31 -0.80 -0.32 4.00
C ALA A 31 -1.67 -0.69 2.80
N PHE A 32 -2.98 -0.62 3.00
CA PHE A 32 -3.99 -0.96 1.99
C PHE A 32 -4.96 0.21 1.84
N ALA A 33 -5.28 0.56 0.59
CA ALA A 33 -6.26 1.60 0.27
C ALA A 33 -7.61 0.98 -0.08
N HIS A 34 -8.70 1.62 0.34
CA HIS A 34 -10.06 1.23 -0.02
C HIS A 34 -10.96 2.46 -0.22
N ALA A 35 -11.95 2.29 -1.09
CA ALA A 35 -12.93 3.32 -1.40
C ALA A 35 -13.72 3.69 -0.15
N HIS A 36 -14.01 4.99 0.00
CA HIS A 36 -14.63 5.56 1.18
C HIS A 36 -16.14 5.28 1.20
N LYS A 37 -16.54 4.02 1.36
CA LYS A 37 -17.85 3.70 1.92
C LYS A 37 -17.62 3.37 3.38
N ARG A 38 -17.72 4.40 4.21
CA ARG A 38 -17.57 4.32 5.68
C ARG A 38 -18.47 3.24 6.33
N ASN A 39 -19.43 2.72 5.58
CA ASN A 39 -20.43 1.73 6.00
C ASN A 39 -20.18 0.31 5.46
N ASP A 40 -19.17 0.08 4.62
CA ASP A 40 -18.90 -1.26 4.08
C ASP A 40 -17.79 -1.96 4.90
N LEU A 41 -18.15 -2.34 6.14
CA LEU A 41 -17.91 -3.66 6.76
C LEU A 41 -16.69 -4.04 7.66
N PRO A 42 -15.68 -3.19 8.02
CA PRO A 42 -14.77 -3.58 9.12
C PRO A 42 -14.45 -2.52 10.19
N ILE A 43 -14.68 -1.22 9.93
CA ILE A 43 -14.38 -0.16 10.90
C ILE A 43 -15.37 -0.23 12.08
N GLU A 44 -16.58 -0.74 11.87
CA GLU A 44 -17.57 -0.92 12.95
C GLU A 44 -17.17 -2.04 13.93
N THR A 45 -16.51 -3.11 13.46
CA THR A 45 -16.05 -4.21 14.33
C THR A 45 -14.68 -3.92 14.97
N HIS A 46 -13.90 -3.00 14.38
CA HIS A 46 -12.66 -2.49 14.93
C HIS A 46 -12.72 -0.97 15.10
N PRO A 47 -13.49 -0.47 16.10
CA PRO A 47 -13.70 0.96 16.29
C PRO A 47 -12.41 1.72 16.61
N ASP A 48 -11.39 1.03 17.11
CA ASP A 48 -10.07 1.58 17.40
C ASP A 48 -9.11 1.55 16.19
N LEU A 49 -9.52 0.96 15.05
CA LEU A 49 -8.66 0.88 13.86
C LEU A 49 -8.38 2.28 13.31
N ILE A 50 -7.10 2.64 13.27
CA ILE A 50 -6.69 3.93 12.71
C ILE A 50 -6.72 3.86 11.19
N THR A 51 -7.39 4.84 10.58
CA THR A 51 -7.40 5.03 9.13
C THR A 51 -6.92 6.43 8.77
N ILE A 52 -6.25 6.55 7.63
CA ILE A 52 -5.74 7.83 7.13
C ILE A 52 -6.45 8.17 5.82
N PRO A 53 -7.18 9.31 5.73
CA PRO A 53 -7.78 9.73 4.48
C PRO A 53 -6.69 10.21 3.51
N ILE A 54 -6.78 9.75 2.26
CA ILE A 54 -5.86 10.11 1.18
C ILE A 54 -6.66 10.32 -0.11
N ASP A 55 -6.23 11.29 -0.91
CA ASP A 55 -6.80 11.57 -2.24
C ASP A 55 -6.46 10.45 -3.24
N ASP A 56 -7.45 10.01 -4.00
CA ASP A 56 -7.38 8.97 -5.04
C ASP A 56 -7.60 9.51 -6.46
N ALA A 57 -7.79 10.83 -6.61
CA ALA A 57 -7.89 11.49 -7.90
C ALA A 57 -6.64 11.25 -8.78
N PRO A 58 -6.74 11.34 -10.12
CA PRO A 58 -5.58 11.24 -11.01
C PRO A 58 -4.42 12.14 -10.58
N LEU A 59 -3.19 11.64 -10.73
CA LEU A 59 -2.01 12.42 -10.36
C LEU A 59 -1.85 13.63 -11.28
N ARG A 60 -1.64 14.81 -10.68
CA ARG A 60 -1.57 16.07 -11.43
C ARG A 60 -0.15 16.33 -11.93
N PRO A 61 0.02 17.06 -13.06
CA PRO A 61 1.34 17.50 -13.52
C PRO A 61 2.08 18.37 -12.49
N SER A 62 1.36 19.04 -11.58
CA SER A 62 1.96 19.83 -10.51
C SER A 62 2.48 19.00 -9.34
N GLU A 63 2.10 17.72 -9.24
CA GLU A 63 2.58 16.83 -8.17
C GLU A 63 3.98 16.31 -8.53
N TRP A 64 4.88 16.32 -7.56
CA TRP A 64 6.26 15.84 -7.70
C TRP A 64 6.55 14.77 -6.65
N PHE A 65 7.08 13.65 -7.11
CA PHE A 65 7.43 12.51 -6.28
C PHE A 65 8.94 12.41 -6.20
N TYR A 66 9.48 12.66 -5.00
CA TYR A 66 10.92 12.81 -4.80
C TYR A 66 11.52 11.53 -4.19
N TYR A 67 12.42 10.89 -4.92
CA TYR A 67 13.09 9.65 -4.50
C TYR A 67 14.58 9.87 -4.22
N GLY A 68 14.90 11.00 -3.58
CA GLY A 68 16.26 11.27 -3.11
C GLY A 68 17.21 11.65 -4.23
N THR A 69 18.42 11.09 -4.19
CA THR A 69 19.48 11.35 -5.17
C THR A 69 19.31 10.59 -6.48
N ARG A 70 18.28 9.75 -6.59
CA ARG A 70 18.08 8.89 -7.76
C ARG A 70 17.35 9.61 -8.86
N GLU A 71 16.11 9.99 -8.60
CA GLU A 71 15.22 10.52 -9.62
C GLU A 71 14.03 11.25 -8.98
N PHE A 72 13.40 12.11 -9.77
CA PHE A 72 12.12 12.73 -9.46
C PHE A 72 11.15 12.35 -10.57
N TYR A 73 9.90 12.10 -10.20
CA TYR A 73 8.85 11.78 -11.16
C TYR A 73 7.77 12.84 -11.07
N GLN A 74 7.35 13.34 -12.22
CA GLN A 74 6.18 14.19 -12.31
C GLN A 74 4.91 13.32 -12.20
N GLY A 75 3.85 13.86 -11.60
CA GLY A 75 2.59 13.12 -11.43
C GLY A 75 2.02 12.60 -12.76
N SER A 76 2.19 13.34 -13.87
CA SER A 76 1.77 12.89 -15.20
C SER A 76 2.52 11.65 -15.70
N GLU A 77 3.83 11.53 -15.43
CA GLU A 77 4.65 10.39 -15.85
C GLU A 77 4.24 9.12 -15.07
N LEU A 78 3.99 9.28 -13.76
CA LEU A 78 3.49 8.19 -12.94
C LEU A 78 2.06 7.79 -13.34
N GLU A 79 1.19 8.76 -13.63
CA GLU A 79 -0.18 8.49 -14.09
C GLU A 79 -0.19 7.71 -15.42
N GLU A 80 0.68 8.06 -16.37
CA GLU A 80 0.86 7.30 -17.61
C GLU A 80 1.35 5.88 -17.30
N SER A 81 2.33 5.74 -16.42
CA SER A 81 2.86 4.43 -16.02
C SER A 81 1.82 3.56 -15.32
N ILE A 82 0.95 4.15 -14.49
CA ILE A 82 -0.17 3.46 -13.84
C ILE A 82 -1.15 2.95 -14.91
N ARG A 83 -1.55 3.81 -15.85
CA ARG A 83 -2.50 3.45 -16.91
C ARG A 83 -1.94 2.38 -17.86
N ALA A 84 -0.63 2.38 -18.09
CA ALA A 84 0.02 1.39 -18.94
C ALA A 84 -0.17 -0.06 -18.48
N TYR A 85 -0.51 -0.28 -17.19
CA TYR A 85 -0.85 -1.62 -16.70
C TYR A 85 -2.22 -2.13 -17.14
N GLY A 86 -3.09 -1.27 -17.69
CA GLY A 86 -4.42 -1.67 -18.18
C GLY A 86 -5.35 -2.20 -17.09
N LEU A 87 -5.15 -1.77 -15.84
CA LEU A 87 -5.99 -2.16 -14.71
C LEU A 87 -7.33 -1.38 -14.71
N PRO A 88 -8.40 -1.94 -14.11
CA PRO A 88 -9.65 -1.22 -13.89
C PRO A 88 -9.46 0.07 -13.07
N ASP A 89 -10.37 1.04 -13.24
CA ASP A 89 -10.24 2.37 -12.62
C ASP A 89 -10.07 2.33 -11.10
N HIS A 90 -10.81 1.47 -10.40
CA HIS A 90 -10.70 1.33 -8.94
C HIS A 90 -9.31 0.85 -8.48
N ALA A 91 -8.63 0.02 -9.27
CA ALA A 91 -7.25 -0.39 -8.96
C ALA A 91 -6.28 0.79 -9.17
N ASN A 92 -6.52 1.61 -10.20
CA ASN A 92 -5.74 2.82 -10.43
C ASN A 92 -5.93 3.83 -9.29
N GLU A 93 -7.14 3.99 -8.76
CA GLU A 93 -7.45 4.79 -7.56
C GLU A 93 -6.66 4.29 -6.33
N ILE A 94 -6.65 2.98 -6.07
CA ILE A 94 -5.85 2.36 -4.99
C ILE A 94 -4.36 2.71 -5.15
N ILE A 95 -3.80 2.52 -6.35
CA ILE A 95 -2.38 2.77 -6.61
C ILE A 95 -2.04 4.25 -6.40
N ARG A 96 -2.88 5.18 -6.88
CA ARG A 96 -2.71 6.62 -6.67
C ARG A 96 -2.71 6.99 -5.19
N ALA A 97 -3.65 6.46 -4.43
CA ALA A 97 -3.73 6.70 -2.98
C ALA A 97 -2.48 6.19 -2.26
N LEU A 98 -2.03 4.97 -2.59
CA LEU A 98 -0.81 4.41 -2.00
C LEU A 98 0.45 5.21 -2.36
N PHE A 99 0.52 5.77 -3.58
CA PHE A 99 1.64 6.65 -3.96
C PHE A 99 1.67 7.94 -3.16
N ARG A 100 0.53 8.63 -3.03
CA ARG A 100 0.45 9.87 -2.24
C ARG A 100 0.84 9.59 -0.80
N PHE A 101 0.29 8.52 -0.22
CA PHE A 101 0.68 8.08 1.11
C PHE A 101 2.19 7.80 1.20
N ALA A 102 2.76 7.05 0.27
CA ALA A 102 4.20 6.75 0.28
C ALA A 102 5.07 8.01 0.17
N ASN A 103 4.63 9.02 -0.59
CA ASN A 103 5.34 10.28 -0.78
C ASN A 103 5.26 11.18 0.46
N ASP A 104 4.05 11.40 1.00
CA ASP A 104 3.82 12.25 2.17
C ASP A 104 4.60 11.77 3.40
N TRP A 105 4.73 10.46 3.55
CA TRP A 105 5.47 9.82 4.64
C TRP A 105 6.95 9.56 4.30
N SER A 106 7.39 9.93 3.10
CA SER A 106 8.71 9.63 2.54
C SER A 106 9.11 8.14 2.65
N ILE A 107 8.13 7.25 2.60
CA ILE A 107 8.31 5.79 2.54
C ILE A 107 8.82 5.42 1.14
N GLY A 108 8.25 6.03 0.10
CA GLY A 108 8.65 5.77 -1.29
C GLY A 108 10.12 6.09 -1.54
N ARG A 109 10.61 7.21 -1.00
CA ARG A 109 12.04 7.57 -1.05
C ARG A 109 12.93 6.49 -0.46
N GLN A 110 12.62 6.03 0.75
CA GLN A 110 13.43 5.03 1.44
C GLN A 110 13.43 3.68 0.71
N ALA A 111 12.28 3.29 0.16
CA ALA A 111 12.16 2.08 -0.65
C ALA A 111 13.03 2.15 -1.91
N MET A 112 13.02 3.29 -2.62
CA MET A 112 13.83 3.52 -3.82
C MET A 112 15.33 3.65 -3.51
N GLU A 113 15.72 4.07 -2.31
CA GLU A 113 17.13 4.14 -1.88
C GLU A 113 17.67 2.79 -1.36
N ALA A 114 16.84 1.73 -1.31
CA ALA A 114 17.26 0.42 -0.81
C ALA A 114 18.17 -0.33 -1.81
N VAL A 115 19.31 -0.80 -1.31
CA VAL A 115 20.33 -1.56 -2.06
C VAL A 115 20.56 -2.94 -1.47
N HIS A 116 20.85 -3.91 -2.34
CA HIS A 116 21.29 -5.26 -1.98
C HIS A 116 22.36 -5.71 -2.97
N ASP A 117 23.48 -6.24 -2.48
CA ASP A 117 24.63 -6.66 -3.31
C ASP A 117 25.07 -5.62 -4.35
N ASN A 118 25.17 -4.35 -3.90
CA ASN A 118 25.51 -3.18 -4.73
C ASN A 118 24.54 -2.88 -5.87
N SER A 119 23.36 -3.49 -5.87
CA SER A 119 22.29 -3.26 -6.85
C SER A 119 21.06 -2.67 -6.19
N TRP A 120 20.33 -1.83 -6.91
CA TRP A 120 19.07 -1.28 -6.44
C TRP A 120 17.99 -2.36 -6.40
N LEU A 121 17.31 -2.49 -5.27
CA LEU A 121 16.21 -3.44 -5.14
C LEU A 121 14.98 -3.00 -5.94
N ILE A 122 14.77 -1.69 -6.02
CA ILE A 122 13.62 -1.07 -6.68
C ILE A 122 14.16 -0.12 -7.74
N THR A 123 13.81 -0.33 -9.00
CA THR A 123 14.29 0.47 -10.13
C THR A 123 13.26 1.44 -10.68
N HIS A 124 12.00 1.26 -10.32
CA HIS A 124 10.90 2.14 -10.70
C HIS A 124 9.93 2.34 -9.53
N PRO A 125 9.38 3.55 -9.30
CA PRO A 125 8.47 3.81 -8.19
C PRO A 125 7.31 2.82 -8.08
N LEU A 126 6.75 2.36 -9.19
CA LEU A 126 5.65 1.38 -9.18
C LEU A 126 6.00 0.04 -8.52
N GLN A 127 7.27 -0.33 -8.48
CA GLN A 127 7.71 -1.56 -7.83
C GLN A 127 7.63 -1.48 -6.30
N ILE A 128 7.43 -0.29 -5.71
CA ILE A 128 7.14 -0.17 -4.26
C ILE A 128 5.74 -0.71 -3.92
N ILE A 129 4.83 -0.75 -4.90
CA ILE A 129 3.46 -1.22 -4.74
C ILE A 129 3.40 -2.71 -5.12
N GLY A 130 3.17 -3.55 -4.12
CA GLY A 130 2.96 -4.98 -4.30
C GLY A 130 1.58 -5.28 -4.88
N GLY A 131 1.42 -6.45 -5.51
CA GLY A 131 0.13 -6.95 -5.96
C GLY A 131 -0.28 -6.56 -7.39
N ILE A 132 0.29 -5.48 -7.96
CA ILE A 132 -0.02 -4.98 -9.31
C ILE A 132 0.05 -6.09 -10.37
N ALA A 133 1.19 -6.78 -10.47
CA ALA A 133 1.39 -7.82 -11.50
C ALA A 133 0.38 -8.98 -11.38
N ARG A 134 -0.07 -9.31 -10.16
CA ARG A 134 -1.10 -10.34 -9.95
C ARG A 134 -2.49 -9.82 -10.33
N ALA A 135 -2.80 -8.57 -9.97
CA ALA A 135 -4.05 -7.91 -10.33
C ALA A 135 -4.22 -7.73 -11.84
N GLN A 136 -3.12 -7.56 -12.59
CA GLN A 136 -3.15 -7.53 -14.05
C GLN A 136 -3.53 -8.87 -14.68
N GLN A 137 -3.15 -9.98 -14.03
CA GLN A 137 -3.45 -11.32 -14.49
C GLN A 137 -4.88 -11.74 -14.10
N ASP A 138 -5.36 -11.28 -12.96
CA ASP A 138 -6.68 -11.61 -12.43
C ASP A 138 -7.15 -10.51 -11.47
N SER A 139 -8.29 -9.90 -11.81
CA SER A 139 -8.85 -8.77 -11.06
C SER A 139 -9.23 -9.12 -9.63
N ARG A 140 -9.40 -10.41 -9.29
CA ARG A 140 -9.64 -10.87 -7.90
C ARG A 140 -8.48 -10.61 -6.95
N PHE A 141 -7.31 -10.21 -7.46
CA PHE A 141 -6.15 -9.84 -6.65
C PHE A 141 -5.99 -8.33 -6.46
N ILE A 142 -6.93 -7.51 -6.93
CA ILE A 142 -6.91 -6.05 -6.68
C ILE A 142 -6.91 -5.70 -5.18
N PRO A 143 -7.58 -6.41 -4.26
CA PRO A 143 -7.54 -6.11 -2.83
C PRO A 143 -6.19 -6.45 -2.19
N ASP A 144 -5.34 -7.19 -2.90
CA ASP A 144 -3.97 -7.48 -2.48
C ASP A 144 -2.97 -6.44 -3.04
N ILE A 145 -3.43 -5.34 -3.64
CA ILE A 145 -2.57 -4.20 -3.97
C ILE A 145 -2.23 -3.43 -2.69
N GLN A 146 -0.94 -3.27 -2.41
CA GLN A 146 -0.47 -2.77 -1.12
C GLN A 146 0.88 -2.05 -1.17
N LEU A 147 1.16 -1.26 -0.15
CA LEU A 147 2.49 -0.72 0.13
C LEU A 147 3.12 -1.48 1.30
N ASN A 148 4.35 -1.97 1.14
CA ASN A 148 5.11 -2.61 2.22
C ASN A 148 5.92 -1.56 3.00
N ILE A 149 5.82 -1.58 4.33
CA ILE A 149 6.50 -0.65 5.24
C ILE A 149 7.31 -1.45 6.25
N PHE A 150 8.64 -1.42 6.12
CA PHE A 150 9.53 -2.29 6.89
C PHE A 150 10.87 -1.66 7.26
N SER A 151 11.29 -0.55 6.64
CA SER A 151 12.51 0.12 7.04
C SER A 151 12.32 0.82 8.39
N SER A 152 13.36 0.83 9.24
CA SER A 152 13.28 1.43 10.57
C SER A 152 12.87 2.90 10.54
N GLU A 153 13.31 3.64 9.52
CA GLU A 153 12.96 5.06 9.36
C GLU A 153 11.50 5.25 8.94
N SER A 154 10.96 4.40 8.06
CA SER A 154 9.53 4.45 7.69
C SER A 154 8.64 4.03 8.84
N LEU A 155 9.03 3.01 9.60
CA LEU A 155 8.35 2.58 10.82
C LEU A 155 8.39 3.70 11.87
N ARG A 156 9.55 4.32 12.11
CA ARG A 156 9.67 5.46 13.03
C ARG A 156 8.73 6.60 12.65
N LYS A 157 8.62 6.92 11.37
CA LYS A 157 7.67 7.92 10.88
C LYS A 157 6.24 7.49 11.14
N LEU A 158 5.87 6.28 10.72
CA LEU A 158 4.52 5.73 10.90
C LEU A 158 4.07 5.75 12.37
N ARG A 159 5.00 5.57 13.32
CA ARG A 159 4.71 5.66 14.76
C ARG A 159 4.09 6.98 15.20
N HIS A 160 4.30 8.07 14.45
CA HIS A 160 3.68 9.36 14.74
C HIS A 160 2.17 9.40 14.43
N ALA A 161 1.67 8.49 13.59
CA ALA A 161 0.23 8.32 13.36
C ALA A 161 -0.35 7.12 14.10
N ILE A 162 0.38 6.00 14.18
CA ILE A 162 -0.15 4.73 14.67
C ILE A 162 0.89 4.02 15.54
N ASP A 163 0.50 3.66 16.77
CA ASP A 163 1.30 2.74 17.57
C ASP A 163 1.16 1.31 17.04
N TYR A 164 2.01 0.94 16.09
CA TYR A 164 2.00 -0.39 15.47
C TYR A 164 2.41 -1.54 16.41
N THR A 165 2.76 -1.23 17.67
CA THR A 165 2.98 -2.25 18.70
C THR A 165 1.71 -2.61 19.46
N ASP A 166 0.67 -1.77 19.39
CA ASP A 166 -0.65 -2.05 19.96
C ASP A 166 -1.55 -2.68 18.89
N ALA A 167 -1.96 -3.92 19.15
CA ALA A 167 -2.79 -4.70 18.24
C ALA A 167 -4.19 -4.13 18.00
N ARG A 168 -4.65 -3.15 18.79
CA ARG A 168 -5.95 -2.50 18.57
C ARG A 168 -5.94 -1.55 17.37
N TYR A 169 -4.79 -0.99 17.03
CA TYR A 169 -4.66 0.01 15.97
C TYR A 169 -4.32 -0.60 14.60
N LEU A 170 -4.06 -1.91 14.53
CA LEU A 170 -3.68 -2.63 13.33
C LEU A 170 -4.47 -3.92 13.19
N LEU A 171 -4.85 -4.27 11.96
CA LEU A 171 -5.43 -5.58 11.72
C LEU A 171 -4.33 -6.66 11.62
N PRO A 172 -4.50 -7.83 12.26
CA PRO A 172 -3.68 -9.00 11.94
C PRO A 172 -3.87 -9.41 10.48
N ALA A 173 -2.80 -9.79 9.78
CA ALA A 173 -2.84 -10.14 8.35
C ALA A 173 -3.95 -11.14 7.93
N ARG A 174 -4.27 -12.13 8.78
CA ARG A 174 -5.35 -13.11 8.50
C ARG A 174 -6.74 -12.47 8.50
N GLU A 175 -6.98 -11.60 9.47
CA GLU A 175 -8.25 -10.88 9.63
C GLU A 175 -8.40 -9.82 8.53
N GLY A 176 -7.33 -9.07 8.27
CA GLY A 176 -7.25 -8.15 7.14
C GLY A 176 -7.55 -8.82 5.80
N GLY A 177 -7.01 -10.02 5.54
CA GLY A 177 -7.31 -10.78 4.32
C GLY A 177 -8.81 -11.08 4.14
N THR A 178 -9.50 -11.43 5.22
CA THR A 178 -10.95 -11.71 5.19
C THR A 178 -11.75 -10.44 4.89
N ILE A 179 -11.37 -9.34 5.54
CA ILE A 179 -11.96 -8.02 5.35
C ILE A 179 -11.81 -7.54 3.91
N ARG A 180 -10.61 -7.66 3.32
CA ARG A 180 -10.34 -7.22 1.95
C ARG A 180 -11.18 -8.00 0.93
N SER A 181 -11.37 -9.31 1.12
CA SER A 181 -12.25 -10.12 0.27
C SER A 181 -13.73 -9.75 0.38
N GLN A 182 -14.21 -9.34 1.56
CA GLN A 182 -15.60 -8.93 1.77
C GLN A 182 -15.92 -7.59 1.08
N ILE A 183 -15.01 -6.63 1.17
CA ILE A 183 -15.15 -5.32 0.52
C ILE A 183 -15.32 -5.50 -1.00
N GLU A 184 -14.57 -6.42 -1.59
CA GLU A 184 -14.58 -6.68 -3.04
C GLU A 184 -15.86 -7.35 -3.56
N THR A 185 -16.48 -8.19 -2.72
CA THR A 185 -17.75 -8.85 -3.05
C THR A 185 -18.89 -7.82 -3.09
N SER A 186 -18.77 -6.77 -2.28
CA SER A 186 -19.73 -5.68 -2.13
C SER A 186 -19.69 -4.68 -3.29
N THR A 187 -18.50 -4.47 -3.89
CA THR A 187 -18.31 -3.58 -5.06
C THR A 187 -18.66 -4.25 -6.39
N ASN A 188 -18.55 -5.58 -6.50
CA ASN A 188 -18.86 -6.33 -7.73
C ASN A 188 -20.33 -6.76 -7.88
N HIS A 189 -21.22 -6.41 -6.93
CA HIS A 189 -22.66 -6.63 -7.03
C HIS A 189 -23.42 -5.31 -6.82
N PRO A 190 -23.51 -4.43 -7.83
CA PRO A 190 -24.23 -3.16 -7.70
C PRO A 190 -25.76 -3.30 -7.69
N GLU A 191 -26.37 -4.49 -7.75
CA GLU A 191 -27.83 -4.61 -7.81
C GLU A 191 -28.40 -5.76 -6.99
N ARG A 192 -29.15 -5.42 -5.93
CA ARG A 192 -30.46 -5.96 -5.57
C ARG A 192 -31.07 -5.16 -4.40
N MET A 193 -31.46 -3.92 -4.66
CA MET A 193 -32.59 -3.26 -3.99
C MET A 193 -33.28 -2.31 -4.97
#